data_AF-A0A7S0ID00-F1
#
_entry.id   AF-A0A7S0ID00-F1
#
_cell.length_a   1.000
_cell.length_b   1.000
_cell.length_c   1.000
_cell.angle_alpha   90.00
_cell.angle_beta   90.00
_cell.angle_gamma   90.00
#
_symmetry.space_group_name_H-M   'P 1'
#
loop_
_entity.id
_entity.type
_entity.pdbx_description
1 polymer ?
#
loop_
_entity_poly.entity_id
_entity_poly.type
_entity_poly.pdbx_seq_one_letter_code
_entity_poly.pdbx_strand_id
1 'polypeptide(L)'
;VVGHIPGVAEGQFLEMRGEWREVDKWGMQFQLSATPVEVTPQDEDAILRYLAGGALPGVGKVTAGKLVSHFGAKTFEVFDSPDAVALLVTCPGIGKKTAEKLKGNWNETRGRRDAIVFLERHGVAPALAQRV
;
A
#
# COMPACT_ATOMS: atom_id res chain seq x y z
N VAL A 1 -10.82 -10.23 -13.99
CA VAL A 1 -11.65 -9.21 -13.30
C VAL A 1 -12.28 -8.34 -14.36
N VAL A 2 -13.58 -8.06 -14.28
CA VAL A 2 -14.32 -7.26 -15.26
C VAL A 2 -15.11 -6.19 -14.52
N GLY A 3 -14.92 -4.92 -14.89
CA GLY A 3 -15.54 -3.76 -14.24
C GLY A 3 -14.64 -2.51 -14.32
N HIS A 4 -15.20 -1.34 -14.01
CA HIS A 4 -14.47 -0.08 -14.03
C HIS A 4 -13.62 0.06 -12.76
N ILE A 5 -12.30 0.17 -12.91
CA ILE A 5 -11.37 0.41 -11.81
C ILE A 5 -10.64 1.74 -12.10
N PRO A 6 -11.11 2.87 -11.57
CA PRO A 6 -10.48 4.16 -11.82
C PRO A 6 -9.14 4.26 -11.09
N GLY A 7 -8.11 4.73 -11.79
CA GLY A 7 -6.93 5.34 -11.16
C GLY A 7 -6.05 4.44 -10.29
N VAL A 8 -5.87 3.17 -10.63
CA VAL A 8 -4.98 2.27 -9.87
C VAL A 8 -3.52 2.51 -10.21
N ALA A 9 -2.69 2.71 -9.20
CA ALA A 9 -1.24 2.71 -9.29
C ALA A 9 -0.67 1.36 -8.83
N GLU A 10 0.46 0.95 -9.43
CA GLU A 10 1.21 -0.21 -8.94
C GLU A 10 1.56 -0.02 -7.45
N GLY A 11 1.30 -1.06 -6.65
CA GLY A 11 1.52 -1.06 -5.20
C GLY A 11 0.30 -0.68 -4.35
N GLN A 12 -0.85 -0.31 -4.94
CA GLN A 12 -2.10 -0.09 -4.19
C GLN A 12 -2.80 -1.41 -3.83
N PHE A 13 -3.41 -1.45 -2.64
CA PHE A 13 -4.23 -2.57 -2.18
C PHE A 13 -5.68 -2.14 -2.22
N LEU A 14 -6.47 -2.88 -2.98
CA LEU A 14 -7.88 -2.58 -3.20
C LEU A 14 -8.74 -3.67 -2.58
N GLU A 15 -9.70 -3.27 -1.75
CA GLU A 15 -10.84 -4.13 -1.44
C GLU A 15 -11.80 -4.10 -2.63
N MET A 16 -12.06 -5.28 -3.20
CA MET A 16 -12.94 -5.48 -4.35
C MET A 16 -14.12 -6.34 -3.94
N ARG A 17 -15.34 -5.85 -4.20
CA ARG A 17 -16.59 -6.62 -3.99
C ARG A 17 -17.16 -7.00 -5.34
N GLY A 18 -17.62 -8.24 -5.43
CA GLY A 18 -18.06 -8.81 -6.69
C GLY A 18 -18.45 -10.28 -6.56
N GLU A 19 -18.79 -10.86 -7.69
CA GLU A 19 -19.27 -12.23 -7.82
C GLU A 19 -18.48 -12.96 -8.90
N TRP A 20 -18.19 -14.23 -8.66
CA TRP A 20 -17.58 -15.10 -9.65
C TRP A 20 -18.66 -15.60 -10.60
N ARG A 21 -18.50 -15.33 -11.89
CA ARG A 21 -19.42 -15.76 -12.94
C ARG A 21 -18.65 -16.57 -13.98
N GLU A 22 -19.19 -17.73 -14.34
CA GLU A 22 -18.68 -18.53 -15.45
C GLU A 22 -19.24 -18.00 -16.77
N VAL A 23 -18.36 -17.75 -17.73
CA VAL A 23 -18.71 -17.27 -19.06
C VAL A 23 -18.25 -18.30 -20.08
N ASP A 24 -19.18 -18.84 -20.87
CA ASP A 24 -18.96 -19.97 -21.79
C ASP A 24 -17.72 -19.85 -22.70
N LYS A 25 -17.33 -18.62 -23.04
CA LYS A 25 -16.23 -18.33 -23.96
C LYS A 25 -14.88 -18.03 -23.27
N TRP A 26 -14.88 -17.74 -21.96
CA TRP A 26 -13.71 -17.21 -21.24
C TRP A 26 -13.47 -17.87 -19.87
N GLY A 27 -14.35 -18.79 -19.44
CA GLY A 27 -14.26 -19.45 -18.15
C GLY A 27 -14.65 -18.54 -16.98
N MET A 28 -14.08 -18.81 -15.81
CA MET A 28 -14.44 -18.15 -14.56
C MET A 28 -13.93 -16.70 -14.50
N GLN A 29 -14.83 -15.74 -14.33
CA GLN A 29 -14.52 -14.31 -14.26
C GLN A 29 -15.07 -13.69 -12.98
N PHE A 30 -14.25 -12.86 -12.32
CA PHE A 30 -14.72 -12.05 -11.20
C PHE A 30 -15.30 -10.73 -11.70
N GLN A 31 -16.61 -10.53 -11.52
CA GLN A 31 -17.35 -9.34 -11.92
C GLN A 31 -17.52 -8.41 -10.72
N LEU A 32 -17.05 -7.16 -10.84
CA LEU A 32 -17.14 -6.16 -9.78
C LEU A 32 -18.58 -5.67 -9.62
N SER A 33 -19.06 -5.62 -8.37
CA SER A 33 -20.38 -5.09 -8.01
C SER A 33 -20.31 -3.68 -7.41
N ALA A 34 -19.12 -3.21 -7.07
CA ALA A 34 -18.87 -1.88 -6.52
C ALA A 34 -17.52 -1.32 -6.99
N THR A 35 -17.35 0.00 -6.90
CA THR A 35 -16.07 0.66 -7.11
C THR A 35 -15.05 0.14 -6.09
N PRO A 36 -13.87 -0.34 -6.52
CA PRO A 36 -12.83 -0.78 -5.59
C PRO A 36 -12.37 0.35 -4.66
N VAL A 37 -12.14 0.01 -3.38
CA VAL A 37 -11.73 0.98 -2.35
C VAL A 37 -10.29 0.70 -1.95
N GLU A 38 -9.44 1.72 -1.88
CA GLU A 38 -8.09 1.58 -1.35
C GLU A 38 -8.15 1.28 0.15
N VAL A 39 -7.48 0.20 0.56
CA VAL A 39 -7.42 -0.23 1.96
C VAL A 39 -5.98 -0.27 2.42
N THR A 40 -5.75 0.25 3.62
CA THR A 40 -4.49 0.03 4.33
C THR A 40 -4.53 -1.38 4.92
N PRO A 41 -3.60 -2.29 4.53
CA PRO A 41 -3.51 -3.61 5.14
C PRO A 41 -3.41 -3.55 6.66
N GLN A 42 -4.23 -4.33 7.36
CA GLN A 42 -4.14 -4.47 8.83
C GLN A 42 -3.61 -5.84 9.30
N ASP A 43 -3.50 -6.79 8.37
CA ASP A 43 -2.96 -8.12 8.60
C ASP A 43 -1.48 -8.18 8.21
N GLU A 44 -0.67 -8.94 8.95
CA GLU A 44 0.77 -9.11 8.72
C GLU A 44 1.08 -9.61 7.31
N ASP A 45 0.31 -10.58 6.82
CA ASP A 45 0.45 -11.11 5.45
C ASP A 45 0.19 -10.02 4.40
N ALA A 46 -0.79 -9.17 4.66
CA ALA A 46 -1.17 -8.09 3.75
C ALA A 46 -0.17 -6.93 3.80
N ILE A 47 0.36 -6.58 4.99
CA ILE A 47 1.45 -5.61 5.17
C ILE A 47 2.72 -6.11 4.49
N LEU A 48 3.05 -7.39 4.63
CA LEU A 48 4.19 -8.01 3.98
C LEU A 48 4.07 -7.91 2.47
N ARG A 49 2.93 -8.31 1.89
CA ARG A 49 2.68 -8.21 0.45
C ARG A 49 2.74 -6.76 -0.03
N TYR A 50 2.25 -5.81 0.77
CA TYR A 50 2.30 -4.38 0.47
C TYR A 50 3.72 -3.86 0.33
N LEU A 51 4.54 -4.10 1.36
CA LEU A 51 5.92 -3.67 1.36
C LEU A 51 6.76 -4.45 0.33
N ALA A 52 6.54 -5.75 0.20
CA ALA A 52 7.23 -6.61 -0.77
C ALA A 52 6.88 -6.30 -2.22
N GLY A 53 5.68 -5.74 -2.46
CA GLY A 53 5.20 -5.29 -3.77
C GLY A 53 5.80 -3.97 -4.24
N GLY A 54 6.71 -3.37 -3.46
CA GLY A 54 7.41 -2.14 -3.84
C GLY A 54 6.66 -0.85 -3.51
N ALA A 55 5.61 -0.92 -2.69
CA ALA A 55 4.84 0.25 -2.30
C ALA A 55 5.66 1.27 -1.49
N LEU A 56 6.77 0.85 -0.87
CA LEU A 56 7.75 1.74 -0.24
C LEU A 56 9.10 1.58 -0.95
N PRO A 57 9.61 2.63 -1.63
CA PRO A 57 10.92 2.58 -2.26
C PRO A 57 12.02 2.18 -1.26
N GLY A 58 12.89 1.25 -1.66
CA GLY A 58 13.95 0.73 -0.79
C GLY A 58 13.53 -0.40 0.15
N VAL A 59 12.26 -0.81 0.14
CA VAL A 59 11.80 -2.03 0.80
C VAL A 59 11.51 -3.10 -0.25
N GLY A 60 12.42 -4.08 -0.35
CA GLY A 60 12.20 -5.30 -1.13
C GLY A 60 11.67 -6.44 -0.27
N LYS A 61 11.36 -7.59 -0.89
CA LYS A 61 10.80 -8.79 -0.22
C LYS A 61 11.51 -9.16 1.10
N VAL A 62 12.84 -9.13 1.11
CA VAL A 62 13.65 -9.49 2.29
C VAL A 62 13.49 -8.48 3.41
N THR A 63 13.57 -7.19 3.10
CA THR A 63 13.40 -6.11 4.08
C THR A 63 11.98 -6.06 4.60
N ALA A 64 10.98 -6.26 3.73
CA ALA A 64 9.57 -6.37 4.11
C ALA A 64 9.36 -7.52 5.09
N GLY A 65 9.91 -8.71 4.80
CA GLY A 65 9.87 -9.86 5.71
C GLY A 65 10.44 -9.53 7.08
N LYS A 66 11.62 -8.91 7.14
CA LYS A 66 12.25 -8.51 8.41
C LYS A 66 11.42 -7.51 9.21
N LEU A 67 10.87 -6.50 8.54
CA LEU A 67 10.04 -5.48 9.17
C LEU A 67 8.79 -6.10 9.78
N VAL A 68 8.06 -6.91 9.01
CA VAL A 68 6.83 -7.56 9.47
C VAL A 68 7.12 -8.62 10.52
N SER A 69 8.17 -9.42 10.38
CA SER A 69 8.55 -10.40 11.43
C SER A 69 8.93 -9.73 12.76
N HIS A 70 9.42 -8.49 12.72
CA HIS A 70 9.87 -7.78 13.93
C HIS A 70 8.78 -6.91 14.55
N PHE A 71 7.96 -6.23 13.73
CA PHE A 71 6.94 -5.28 14.20
C PHE A 71 5.50 -5.79 14.02
N GLY A 72 5.29 -6.87 13.27
CA GLY A 72 3.99 -7.45 12.98
C GLY A 72 3.01 -6.45 12.37
N ALA A 73 1.76 -6.51 12.81
CA ALA A 73 0.70 -5.60 12.40
C ALA A 73 1.00 -4.11 12.68
N LYS A 74 1.94 -3.82 13.59
CA LYS A 74 2.33 -2.45 13.98
C LYS A 74 3.35 -1.81 13.03
N THR A 75 3.76 -2.50 11.97
CA THR A 75 4.80 -2.01 11.04
C THR A 75 4.51 -0.60 10.54
N PHE A 76 3.27 -0.30 10.14
CA PHE A 76 2.91 1.04 9.67
C PHE A 76 2.88 2.09 10.79
N GLU A 77 2.43 1.73 11.99
CA GLU A 77 2.47 2.62 13.16
C GLU A 77 3.91 3.01 13.52
N VAL A 78 4.83 2.06 13.44
CA VAL A 78 6.26 2.30 13.65
C VAL A 78 6.80 3.29 12.62
N PHE A 79 6.39 3.17 11.36
CA PHE A 79 6.76 4.12 10.32
C PHE A 79 6.13 5.50 10.53
N ASP A 80 4.93 5.59 11.09
CA ASP A 80 4.24 6.86 11.36
C ASP A 80 4.75 7.58 12.61
N SER A 81 5.35 6.84 13.55
CA SER A 81 5.90 7.39 14.79
C SER A 81 6.95 8.49 14.56
N PRO A 82 7.01 9.53 15.42
CA PRO A 82 8.13 10.48 15.42
C PRO A 82 9.47 9.79 15.72
N ASP A 83 9.45 8.67 16.44
CA ASP A 83 10.63 7.90 16.82
C ASP A 83 10.97 6.78 15.82
N ALA A 84 10.35 6.79 14.63
CA ALA A 84 10.47 5.74 13.61
C ALA A 84 11.92 5.31 13.35
N VAL A 85 12.86 6.26 13.26
CA VAL A 85 14.27 5.93 12.99
C VAL A 85 14.88 5.11 14.13
N ALA A 86 14.61 5.46 15.39
CA ALA A 86 15.12 4.73 16.54
C ALA A 86 14.50 3.33 16.61
N LEU A 87 13.20 3.22 16.35
CA LEU A 87 12.49 1.94 16.33
C LEU A 87 12.99 1.03 15.20
N LEU A 88 13.09 1.54 13.97
CA LEU A 88 13.53 0.77 12.80
C LEU A 88 14.93 0.19 12.95
N VAL A 89 15.84 0.89 13.66
CA VAL A 89 17.20 0.39 13.93
C VAL A 89 17.20 -0.85 14.84
N THR A 90 16.13 -1.08 15.62
CA THR A 90 16.00 -2.31 16.42
C THR A 90 15.73 -3.55 15.57
N CYS A 91 15.32 -3.38 14.31
CA CYS A 91 15.08 -4.47 13.39
C CYS A 91 16.41 -5.02 12.82
N PRO A 92 16.71 -6.33 12.96
CA PRO A 92 17.97 -6.91 12.52
C PRO A 92 18.31 -6.66 11.04
N GLY A 93 19.45 -6.01 10.80
CA GLY A 93 19.93 -5.67 9.46
C GLY A 93 19.39 -4.35 8.90
N ILE A 94 18.71 -3.55 9.71
CA ILE A 94 18.38 -2.16 9.40
C ILE A 94 19.30 -1.25 10.22
N GLY A 95 20.33 -0.69 9.58
CA GLY A 95 21.20 0.32 10.20
C GLY A 95 20.58 1.72 10.17
N LYS A 96 21.14 2.65 10.94
CA LYS A 96 20.65 4.03 11.06
C LYS A 96 20.42 4.74 9.72
N LYS A 97 21.39 4.67 8.80
CA LYS A 97 21.27 5.28 7.46
C LYS A 97 20.11 4.68 6.66
N THR A 98 19.90 3.37 6.77
CA THR A 98 18.78 2.68 6.11
C THR A 98 17.46 3.13 6.72
N ALA A 99 17.36 3.18 8.06
CA ALA A 99 16.18 3.62 8.78
C ALA A 99 15.77 5.06 8.41
N GLU A 100 16.73 5.99 8.36
CA GLU A 100 16.51 7.38 7.94
C GLU A 100 15.96 7.45 6.50
N LYS A 101 16.58 6.71 5.58
CA LYS A 101 16.13 6.64 4.18
C LYS A 101 14.71 6.07 4.06
N LEU A 102 14.43 4.99 4.78
CA LEU A 102 13.11 4.35 4.76
C LEU A 102 12.03 5.28 5.34
N LYS A 103 12.33 6.01 6.43
CA LYS A 103 11.40 7.01 7.00
C LYS A 103 11.19 8.18 6.05
N GLY A 104 12.22 8.66 5.38
CA GLY A 104 12.11 9.69 4.33
C GLY A 104 11.17 9.25 3.21
N ASN A 105 11.44 8.07 2.63
CA ASN A 105 10.61 7.50 1.57
C ASN A 105 9.17 7.24 2.04
N TRP A 106 8.98 6.84 3.29
CA TRP A 106 7.65 6.62 3.86
C TRP A 106 6.87 7.92 3.93
N ASN A 107 7.47 8.99 4.44
CA ASN A 107 6.83 10.31 4.51
C ASN A 107 6.48 10.86 3.11
N GLU A 108 7.36 10.68 2.13
CA GLU A 108 7.11 11.10 0.74
C GLU A 108 5.97 10.29 0.09
N THR A 109 5.97 8.97 0.30
CA THR A 109 4.91 8.07 -0.18
C THR A 109 3.57 8.35 0.51
N ARG A 110 3.60 8.77 1.78
CA ARG A 110 2.42 9.17 2.56
C ARG A 110 1.88 10.53 2.09
N GLY A 111 2.76 11.49 1.77
CA GLY A 111 2.35 12.77 1.18
C GLY A 111 1.60 12.61 -0.14
N ARG A 112 1.97 11.62 -0.96
CA ARG A 112 1.22 11.26 -2.18
C ARG A 112 -0.13 10.60 -1.88
N ARG A 113 -0.21 9.77 -0.83
CA ARG A 113 -1.45 9.14 -0.36
C ARG A 113 -2.43 10.14 0.27
N ASP A 114 -1.94 11.06 1.10
CA ASP A 114 -2.76 12.09 1.74
C ASP A 114 -3.37 13.05 0.70
N ALA A 115 -2.64 13.40 -0.37
CA ALA A 115 -3.16 14.22 -1.46
C ALA A 115 -4.28 13.51 -2.25
N ILE A 116 -4.13 12.22 -2.57
CA ILE A 116 -5.14 11.45 -3.31
C ILE A 116 -6.38 11.21 -2.43
N VAL A 117 -6.21 10.81 -1.17
CA VAL A 117 -7.32 10.61 -0.21
C VAL A 117 -8.02 11.93 0.14
N PHE A 118 -7.29 13.04 0.22
CA PHE A 118 -7.87 14.39 0.42
C PHE A 118 -8.72 14.84 -0.78
N LEU A 119 -8.23 14.61 -2.00
CA LEU A 119 -8.94 14.95 -3.24
C LEU A 119 -10.17 14.06 -3.45
N GLU A 120 -10.09 12.77 -3.14
CA GLU A 120 -11.23 11.84 -3.19
C GLU A 120 -12.30 12.18 -2.14
N ARG A 121 -11.91 12.58 -0.92
CA ARG A 121 -12.86 13.05 0.12
C ARG A 121 -13.59 14.34 -0.27
N HIS A 122 -13.04 15.14 -1.18
CA HIS A 122 -13.68 16.35 -1.71
C HIS A 122 -14.35 16.11 -3.09
N GLY A 123 -14.50 14.85 -3.52
CA GLY A 123 -15.26 14.48 -4.71
C GLY A 123 -14.54 14.75 -6.04
N VAL A 124 -13.23 14.93 -6.04
CA VAL A 124 -12.45 15.12 -7.26
C VAL A 124 -11.81 13.79 -7.65
N ALA A 125 -12.20 13.27 -8.82
CA ALA A 125 -11.61 12.05 -9.37
C ALA A 125 -10.08 12.22 -9.56
N PRO A 126 -9.25 11.20 -9.26
CA PRO A 126 -7.78 11.26 -9.39
C PRO A 126 -7.26 11.63 -10.79
N ALA A 127 -8.11 11.56 -11.81
CA ALA A 127 -7.79 11.86 -13.20
C ALA A 127 -7.41 13.33 -13.49
N LEU A 128 -7.60 14.27 -12.54
CA LEU A 128 -7.32 15.70 -12.76
C LEU A 128 -6.00 16.22 -12.15
N ALA A 129 -5.26 15.44 -11.37
CA ALA A 129 -4.10 15.95 -10.63
C ALA A 129 -2.75 15.88 -11.39
N GLN A 130 -2.72 15.48 -12.67
CA GLN A 130 -1.49 15.42 -13.48
C GLN A 130 -1.23 16.63 -14.40
N ARG A 131 -1.84 17.79 -14.11
CA ARG A 131 -1.44 19.07 -14.74
C ARG A 131 -1.50 20.21 -13.73
N VAL A 132 -0.41 20.43 -12.99
CA VAL A 132 0.39 21.69 -12.94
C VAL A 132 1.79 21.33 -12.46
#